data_AF-A0A7Y1XYA8-F1
#
_entry.id   AF-A0A7Y1XYA8-F1
#
_cell.length_a   1.000
_cell.length_b   1.000
_cell.length_c   1.000
_cell.angle_alpha   90.00
_cell.angle_beta   90.00
_cell.angle_gamma   90.00
#
_symmetry.space_group_name_H-M   'P 1'
#
loop_
_entity.id
_entity.type
_entity.pdbx_description
1 polymer ?
#
loop_
_entity_poly.entity_id
_entity_poly.type
_entity_poly.pdbx_seq_one_letter_code
_entity_poly.pdbx_strand_id
1 'polypeptide(L)'
;MRYSLGAIVIVLLITGSNSCYYDIEEELYPDQFCDTTTVSSYSVKVSQILDQHCTGCHGGTSPTAGVNLETYNGVKQQVDNGSLICTITHASGCSPMPDNAPKIPACDITQIQRWIESGALND
;
A
#
# COMPACT_ATOMS: atom_id res chain seq x y z
N MET A 1 -46.64 21.32 -54.55
CA MET A 1 -46.72 19.85 -54.48
C MET A 1 -45.76 19.40 -53.39
N ARG A 2 -46.27 18.63 -52.42
CA ARG A 2 -45.59 18.19 -51.18
C ARG A 2 -44.98 16.81 -51.43
N TYR A 3 -43.64 16.68 -51.36
CA TYR A 3 -42.86 15.44 -51.15
C TYR A 3 -41.41 15.90 -50.86
N SER A 4 -40.58 15.32 -50.01
CA SER A 4 -40.72 14.28 -49.00
C SER A 4 -39.42 14.34 -48.19
N LEU A 5 -39.48 13.94 -46.92
CA LEU A 5 -38.34 13.78 -46.03
C LEU A 5 -37.22 12.98 -46.70
N GLY A 6 -36.04 13.58 -46.85
CA GLY A 6 -34.80 12.89 -47.15
C GLY A 6 -33.82 13.24 -46.05
N ALA A 7 -33.74 12.37 -45.03
CA ALA A 7 -32.85 12.52 -43.89
C ALA A 7 -31.39 12.54 -44.38
N ILE A 8 -30.77 13.72 -44.33
CA ILE A 8 -29.38 13.96 -44.70
C ILE A 8 -28.50 13.80 -43.45
N VAL A 9 -27.37 13.15 -43.67
CA VAL A 9 -26.17 13.00 -42.83
C VAL A 9 -26.14 11.81 -41.85
N ILE A 10 -25.79 10.64 -42.40
CA ILE A 10 -24.90 9.69 -41.72
C ILE A 10 -23.50 10.31 -41.75
N VAL A 11 -23.04 10.84 -40.61
CA VAL A 11 -21.61 10.94 -40.30
C VAL A 11 -21.46 10.61 -38.81
N LEU A 12 -21.30 9.31 -38.54
CA LEU A 12 -20.92 8.79 -37.24
C LEU A 12 -19.40 9.00 -37.08
N LEU A 13 -18.98 10.24 -36.83
CA LEU A 13 -17.62 10.58 -36.45
C LEU A 13 -17.41 10.23 -34.98
N ILE A 14 -17.12 8.95 -34.72
CA ILE A 14 -16.57 8.50 -33.43
C ILE A 14 -15.12 9.03 -33.36
N THR A 15 -14.96 10.30 -33.03
CA THR A 15 -13.67 10.86 -32.64
C THR A 15 -13.34 10.36 -31.24
N GLY A 16 -12.26 9.59 -31.14
CA GLY A 16 -11.86 8.88 -29.94
C GLY A 16 -11.55 9.80 -28.77
N SER A 17 -12.29 9.60 -27.68
CA SER A 17 -11.85 9.96 -26.34
C SER A 17 -10.98 8.83 -25.81
N ASN A 18 -9.68 8.84 -26.15
CA ASN A 18 -8.69 8.23 -25.26
C ASN A 18 -8.58 9.16 -24.04
N SER A 19 -9.60 9.12 -23.17
CA SER A 19 -9.48 9.69 -21.84
C SER A 19 -8.66 8.71 -21.02
N CYS A 20 -7.34 8.75 -21.18
CA CYS A 20 -6.46 8.35 -20.09
C CYS A 20 -6.69 9.39 -19.00
N TYR A 21 -7.64 9.11 -18.12
CA TYR A 21 -7.79 9.83 -16.87
C TYR A 21 -6.50 9.54 -16.10
N TYR A 22 -5.64 10.55 -16.00
CA TYR A 22 -4.53 10.50 -15.07
C TYR A 22 -5.16 10.71 -13.71
N ASP A 23 -5.38 9.63 -12.97
CA ASP A 23 -5.64 9.72 -11.55
C ASP A 23 -4.48 10.53 -10.96
N ILE A 24 -4.75 11.75 -10.52
CA ILE A 24 -3.79 12.49 -9.70
C ILE A 24 -3.71 11.70 -8.39
N GLU A 25 -2.59 10.98 -8.19
CA GLU A 25 -2.36 10.13 -7.01
C GLU A 25 -2.63 10.89 -5.68
N GLU A 26 -2.54 12.22 -5.72
CA GLU A 26 -2.82 13.14 -4.64
C GLU A 26 -4.31 13.23 -4.22
N GLU A 27 -5.29 12.92 -5.08
CA GLU A 27 -6.71 12.83 -4.68
C GLU A 27 -7.07 11.52 -3.96
N LEU A 28 -6.30 10.44 -4.20
CA LEU A 28 -6.57 9.11 -3.64
C LEU A 28 -6.01 8.97 -2.21
N TYR A 29 -4.99 9.75 -1.85
CA TYR A 29 -4.34 9.72 -0.55
C TYR A 29 -4.38 11.11 0.07
N PRO A 30 -5.43 11.47 0.84
CA PRO A 30 -5.43 12.74 1.57
C PRO A 30 -4.19 12.78 2.46
N ASP A 31 -3.49 13.93 2.49
CA ASP A 31 -2.35 14.20 3.35
C ASP A 31 -2.74 13.96 4.81
N GLN A 32 -2.56 12.73 5.27
CA GLN A 32 -2.79 12.32 6.64
C GLN A 32 -1.59 12.80 7.42
N PHE A 33 -1.85 13.66 8.43
CA PHE A 33 -0.83 14.08 9.39
C PHE A 33 -0.05 12.86 9.89
N CYS A 34 1.22 12.78 9.47
CA CYS A 34 2.12 11.76 9.97
C CYS A 34 2.82 12.31 11.21
N ASP A 35 2.47 11.78 12.39
CA ASP A 35 3.21 12.13 13.62
C ASP A 35 4.60 11.51 13.57
N THR A 36 5.55 12.30 13.08
CA THR A 36 6.97 11.96 13.03
C THR A 36 7.70 12.32 14.32
N THR A 37 7.03 12.84 15.34
CA THR A 37 7.67 13.29 16.58
C THR A 37 7.63 12.23 17.69
N THR A 38 6.63 11.36 17.65
CA THR A 38 6.46 10.28 18.62
C THR A 38 7.06 8.97 18.11
N VAL A 39 8.15 8.51 18.74
CA VAL A 39 8.66 7.15 18.52
C VAL A 39 7.62 6.17 19.05
N SER A 40 7.00 5.41 18.16
CA SER A 40 5.99 4.42 18.53
C SER A 40 6.63 3.07 18.85
N SER A 41 6.13 2.37 19.86
CA SER A 41 6.52 0.98 20.15
C SER A 41 5.71 -0.02 19.32
N TYR A 42 6.09 -1.30 19.41
CA TYR A 42 5.33 -2.39 18.80
C TYR A 42 3.86 -2.39 19.27
N SER A 43 3.66 -2.25 20.59
CA SER A 43 2.36 -2.36 21.24
C SER A 43 1.44 -1.18 20.91
N VAL A 44 2.00 0.01 20.67
CA VAL A 44 1.25 1.26 20.50
C VAL A 44 0.76 1.47 19.07
N LYS A 45 1.61 1.26 18.07
CA LYS A 45 1.28 1.63 16.67
C LYS A 45 1.66 0.59 15.63
N VAL A 46 2.82 -0.06 15.77
CA VAL A 46 3.32 -0.95 14.71
C VAL A 46 2.46 -2.19 14.55
N SER A 47 1.97 -2.78 15.65
CA SER A 47 1.02 -3.90 15.60
C SER A 47 -0.23 -3.56 14.76
N GLN A 48 -0.80 -2.37 14.95
CA GLN A 48 -1.97 -1.92 14.20
C GLN A 48 -1.68 -1.77 12.69
N ILE A 49 -0.51 -1.25 12.33
CA ILE A 49 -0.09 -1.14 10.93
C ILE A 49 0.05 -2.53 10.31
N LEU A 50 0.69 -3.47 11.02
CA LEU A 50 0.89 -4.84 10.56
C LEU A 50 -0.44 -5.58 10.42
N ASP A 51 -1.37 -5.38 11.36
CA ASP A 51 -2.71 -5.95 11.32
C ASP A 51 -3.50 -5.41 10.12
N GLN A 52 -3.35 -4.13 9.81
CA GLN A 52 -4.06 -3.49 8.70
C GLN A 52 -3.54 -3.92 7.32
N HIS A 53 -2.23 -4.13 7.19
CA HIS A 53 -1.59 -4.28 5.88
C HIS A 53 -0.96 -5.64 5.61
N CYS A 54 -0.68 -6.45 6.63
CA CYS A 54 0.22 -7.60 6.50
C CYS A 54 -0.42 -8.93 6.91
N THR A 55 -1.19 -8.96 8.01
CA THR A 55 -1.68 -10.23 8.59
C THR A 55 -2.71 -10.96 7.72
N GLY A 56 -3.31 -10.30 6.72
CA GLY A 56 -4.18 -10.95 5.74
C GLY A 56 -3.52 -12.12 5.00
N CYS A 57 -2.21 -12.05 4.75
CA CYS A 57 -1.42 -13.14 4.16
C CYS A 57 -0.37 -13.70 5.11
N HIS A 58 0.08 -12.91 6.09
CA HIS A 58 1.14 -13.24 7.04
C HIS A 58 0.60 -13.47 8.47
N GLY A 59 -0.64 -13.90 8.60
CA GLY A 59 -1.27 -14.25 9.88
C GLY A 59 -1.94 -15.64 9.83
N GLY A 60 -2.65 -15.97 10.90
CA GLY A 60 -3.39 -17.22 11.05
C GLY A 60 -2.52 -18.47 11.19
N THR A 61 -3.16 -19.62 10.97
CA THR A 61 -2.55 -20.95 11.17
C THR A 61 -1.66 -21.39 10.00
N SER A 62 -1.72 -20.70 8.86
CA SER A 62 -0.96 -21.03 7.65
C SER A 62 -0.50 -19.76 6.94
N PRO A 63 0.43 -18.99 7.56
CA PRO A 63 0.94 -17.77 6.97
C PRO A 63 1.75 -18.05 5.70
N THR A 64 1.64 -17.16 4.74
CA THR A 64 2.39 -17.22 3.48
C THR A 64 3.89 -17.20 3.76
N ALA A 65 4.62 -18.06 3.04
CA ALA A 65 6.06 -18.26 3.20
C ALA A 65 6.51 -18.62 4.63
N GLY A 66 5.60 -19.05 5.51
CA GLY A 66 5.91 -19.35 6.91
C GLY A 66 6.20 -18.11 7.77
N VAL A 67 5.92 -16.90 7.27
CA VAL A 67 6.18 -15.63 7.97
C VAL A 67 4.93 -15.21 8.71
N ASN A 68 4.91 -15.38 10.04
CA ASN A 68 3.84 -14.89 10.91
C ASN A 68 4.20 -13.49 11.47
N LEU A 69 3.33 -12.51 11.25
CA LEU A 69 3.48 -11.12 11.70
C LEU A 69 2.45 -10.71 12.77
N GLU A 70 1.71 -11.65 13.36
CA GLU A 70 0.75 -11.40 14.45
C GLU A 70 1.45 -11.28 15.81
N THR A 71 2.69 -11.77 15.91
CA THR A 71 3.45 -11.76 17.16
C THR A 71 4.70 -10.91 17.03
N TYR A 72 5.04 -10.19 18.10
CA TYR A 72 6.28 -9.41 18.18
C TYR A 72 7.50 -10.25 17.80
N ASN A 73 7.60 -11.50 18.26
CA ASN A 73 8.74 -12.37 17.94
C ASN A 73 8.84 -12.68 16.45
N GLY A 74 7.71 -12.92 15.78
CA GLY A 74 7.69 -13.17 14.33
C GLY A 74 8.09 -11.92 13.53
N VAL A 75 7.61 -10.75 13.96
CA VAL A 75 7.97 -9.45 13.38
C VAL A 75 9.44 -9.13 13.61
N LYS A 76 9.94 -9.34 14.84
CA LYS A 76 11.33 -9.08 15.22
C LYS A 76 12.32 -9.92 14.42
N GLN A 77 11.97 -11.17 14.08
CA GLN A 77 12.78 -11.98 13.16
C GLN A 77 12.93 -11.32 11.77
N GLN A 78 11.86 -10.73 11.23
CA GLN A 78 11.90 -10.03 9.94
C GLN A 78 12.59 -8.67 10.02
N VAL A 79 12.57 -8.03 11.18
CA VAL A 79 13.38 -6.83 11.45
C VAL A 79 14.87 -7.20 11.48
N ASP A 80 15.23 -8.24 12.22
CA ASP A 80 16.62 -8.64 12.46
C ASP A 80 17.32 -9.18 11.21
N ASN A 81 16.58 -9.82 10.32
CA ASN A 81 17.10 -10.26 9.02
C ASN A 81 16.99 -9.17 7.93
N GLY A 82 16.47 -7.98 8.25
CA GLY A 82 16.30 -6.84 7.34
C GLY A 82 15.17 -6.96 6.32
N SER A 83 14.44 -8.08 6.31
CA SER A 83 13.41 -8.35 5.30
C SER A 83 12.24 -7.39 5.42
N LEU A 84 11.77 -7.08 6.64
CA LEU A 84 10.59 -6.25 6.84
C LEU A 84 10.75 -4.90 6.13
N ILE A 85 11.86 -4.18 6.40
CA ILE A 85 12.06 -2.87 5.81
C ILE A 85 12.33 -2.95 4.30
N CYS A 86 13.12 -3.94 3.87
CA CYS A 86 13.47 -4.09 2.47
C CYS A 86 12.24 -4.35 1.59
N THR A 87 11.33 -5.17 2.08
CA THR A 87 10.11 -5.57 1.40
C THR A 87 9.06 -4.45 1.36
N ILE A 88 8.81 -3.73 2.47
CA ILE A 88 7.78 -2.66 2.47
C ILE A 88 8.22 -1.40 1.73
N THR A 89 9.53 -1.18 1.60
CA THR A 89 10.09 -0.07 0.82
C THR A 89 10.25 -0.41 -0.67
N HIS A 90 9.95 -1.65 -1.07
CA HIS A 90 10.22 -2.22 -2.40
C HIS A 90 11.67 -1.98 -2.83
N ALA A 91 12.62 -2.20 -1.91
CA ALA A 91 14.03 -2.03 -2.21
C ALA A 91 14.52 -3.11 -3.19
N SER A 92 15.54 -2.75 -3.98
CA SER A 92 16.13 -3.65 -4.98
C SER A 92 16.63 -4.94 -4.35
N GLY A 93 16.28 -6.08 -4.95
CA GLY A 93 16.68 -7.42 -4.48
C GLY A 93 15.74 -8.02 -3.44
N CYS A 94 14.66 -7.34 -3.06
CA CYS A 94 13.64 -7.87 -2.15
C CYS A 94 12.31 -8.13 -2.86
N SER A 95 11.54 -9.08 -2.32
CA SER A 95 10.18 -9.33 -2.82
C SER A 95 9.28 -8.19 -2.33
N PRO A 96 8.70 -7.36 -3.21
CA PRO A 96 7.88 -6.23 -2.79
C PRO A 96 6.63 -6.74 -2.06
N MET A 97 6.26 -6.08 -0.95
CA MET A 97 4.97 -6.29 -0.30
C MET A 97 4.21 -4.97 -0.14
N PRO A 98 2.87 -4.98 -0.20
CA PRO A 98 2.02 -6.17 -0.44
C PRO A 98 2.18 -6.74 -1.85
N ASP A 99 2.01 -8.06 -1.99
CA ASP A 99 2.30 -8.78 -3.24
C ASP A 99 1.42 -8.25 -4.38
N ASN A 100 2.05 -7.96 -5.52
CA ASN A 100 1.41 -7.38 -6.71
C ASN A 100 0.56 -6.12 -6.42
N ALA A 101 0.91 -5.35 -5.38
CA ALA A 101 0.21 -4.14 -4.98
C ALA A 101 1.16 -2.95 -4.78
N PRO A 102 0.65 -1.70 -4.79
CA PRO A 102 1.42 -0.53 -4.39
C PRO A 102 1.93 -0.65 -2.94
N LYS A 103 2.95 0.15 -2.61
CA LYS A 103 3.45 0.25 -1.23
C LYS A 103 2.31 0.63 -0.26
N ILE A 104 2.45 0.18 0.98
CA ILE A 104 1.63 0.73 2.08
C ILE A 104 1.87 2.25 2.20
N PRO A 105 0.99 3.00 2.86
CA PRO A 105 1.12 4.45 2.97
C PRO A 105 2.48 4.90 3.48
N ALA A 106 3.00 6.00 2.95
CA ALA A 106 4.33 6.50 3.29
C ALA A 106 4.50 6.80 4.78
N CYS A 107 3.44 7.26 5.45
CA CYS A 107 3.46 7.47 6.89
C CYS A 107 3.67 6.16 7.66
N ASP A 108 2.98 5.08 7.27
CA ASP A 108 3.11 3.78 7.94
C ASP A 108 4.51 3.19 7.77
N ILE A 109 5.10 3.34 6.58
CA ILE A 109 6.51 2.99 6.34
C ILE A 109 7.42 3.79 7.28
N THR A 110 7.19 5.10 7.39
CA THR A 110 7.99 5.99 8.25
C THR A 110 7.87 5.58 9.72
N GLN A 111 6.67 5.27 10.21
CA GLN A 111 6.48 4.82 11.59
C GLN A 111 7.21 3.50 11.87
N ILE A 112 7.15 2.54 10.94
CA ILE A 112 7.90 1.28 11.06
C ILE A 112 9.41 1.54 11.05
N GLN A 113 9.92 2.38 10.15
CA GLN A 113 11.34 2.74 10.07
C GLN A 113 11.84 3.31 11.39
N ARG A 114 11.14 4.30 11.95
CA ARG A 114 11.55 4.95 13.20
C ARG A 114 11.50 3.99 14.39
N TRP A 115 10.49 3.13 14.45
CA TRP A 115 10.43 2.09 15.46
C TRP A 115 11.63 1.14 15.38
N ILE A 116 12.00 0.69 14.17
CA ILE A 116 13.20 -0.14 13.95
C ILE A 116 14.47 0.60 14.39
N GLU A 117 14.63 1.85 13.97
CA GLU A 117 15.77 2.71 14.33
C GLU A 117 15.86 2.95 15.85
N SER A 118 14.74 2.97 16.55
CA SER A 118 14.68 3.05 18.03
C SER A 118 14.95 1.73 18.75
N GLY A 119 15.30 0.66 18.02
CA GLY A 119 15.63 -0.65 18.60
C GLY A 119 14.49 -1.67 18.56
N ALA A 120 13.42 -1.39 17.81
CA ALA A 120 12.26 -2.26 17.67
C ALA A 120 11.64 -2.68 19.02
N LEU A 121 11.42 -1.72 19.92
CA LEU A 121 10.96 -1.97 21.29
C LEU A 121 9.52 -2.52 21.35
N ASN A 122 9.28 -3.36 22.36
CA ASN A 122 7.97 -3.93 22.68
C ASN A 122 7.58 -3.59 24.12
N ASP A 123 7.41 -2.30 24.37
CA ASP A 123 7.05 -1.69 25.65
C ASP A 123 5.75 -0.87 25.57
#